data_AF-A0A6C0K551-F1
#
_entry.id   AF-A0A6C0K551-F1
#
_cell.length_a   1.000
_cell.length_b   1.000
_cell.length_c   1.000
_cell.angle_alpha   90.00
_cell.angle_beta   90.00
_cell.angle_gamma   90.00
#
_symmetry.space_group_name_H-M   'P 1'
#
loop_
_entity.id
_entity.type
_entity.pdbx_description
1 polymer ?
#
loop_
_entity_poly.entity_id
_entity_poly.type
_entity_poly.pdbx_seq_one_letter_code
_entity_poly.pdbx_strand_id
1 'polypeptide(L)'
;MANIANYRASEDWWFILPAILFVDVFIIFLARFFPAFFGKPINDWYDEFGLAAVLSDVGIIAIGIAITRYVYSVFFLEKDGWSLWYFIALALLIQLLHDIVFAYGVVEKIPAGHNSMIDLFKDYIKAGPAILVTDSIMVGSSIAVAAAMKNMDFHYTVSGFLVTAYALSYILFTNVRSYK
;
A
#
# COMPACT_ATOMS: atom_id res chain seq x y z
N MET A 1 -19.04 0.28 10.00
CA MET A 1 -17.71 -0.25 9.61
C MET A 1 -16.89 -0.44 10.87
N ALA A 2 -16.15 -1.54 10.99
CA ALA A 2 -15.36 -1.84 12.20
C ALA A 2 -14.31 -0.75 12.46
N ASN A 3 -14.08 -0.45 13.74
CA ASN A 3 -13.04 0.49 14.16
C ASN A 3 -11.67 -0.19 14.13
N ILE A 4 -10.73 0.37 13.35
CA ILE A 4 -9.33 -0.07 13.28
C ILE A 4 -8.35 1.05 13.69
N ALA A 5 -8.85 2.19 14.18
CA ALA A 5 -8.02 3.33 14.57
C ALA A 5 -7.28 3.11 15.89
N ASN A 6 -7.88 2.39 16.86
CA ASN A 6 -7.33 2.29 18.21
C ASN A 6 -5.94 1.63 18.20
N TYR A 7 -4.86 2.42 18.34
CA TYR A 7 -3.49 1.91 18.26
C TYR A 7 -3.13 0.89 19.35
N ARG A 8 -3.93 0.80 20.43
CA ARG A 8 -3.73 -0.18 21.51
C ARG A 8 -4.33 -1.55 21.21
N ALA A 9 -5.23 -1.65 20.23
CA ALA A 9 -5.83 -2.90 19.79
C ALA A 9 -4.84 -3.61 18.84
N SER A 10 -3.88 -4.36 19.40
CA SER A 10 -2.84 -5.04 18.61
C SER A 10 -3.42 -6.11 17.68
N GLU A 11 -4.58 -6.66 18.01
CA GLU A 11 -5.32 -7.62 17.21
C GLU A 11 -5.77 -7.07 15.84
N ASP A 12 -5.86 -5.75 15.68
CA ASP A 12 -6.22 -5.13 14.40
C ASP A 12 -5.20 -5.46 13.29
N TRP A 13 -3.95 -5.75 13.65
CA TRP A 13 -2.91 -6.14 12.70
C TRP A 13 -3.21 -7.45 11.99
N TRP A 14 -4.03 -8.33 12.59
CA TRP A 14 -4.52 -9.55 11.95
C TRP A 14 -5.46 -9.29 10.77
N PHE A 15 -5.97 -8.06 10.63
CA PHE A 15 -6.81 -7.64 9.50
C PHE A 15 -6.07 -6.63 8.61
N ILE A 16 -5.26 -5.75 9.19
CA ILE A 16 -4.52 -4.71 8.45
C ILE A 16 -3.50 -5.33 7.50
N LEU A 17 -2.62 -6.22 7.98
CA LEU A 17 -1.57 -6.78 7.11
C LEU A 17 -2.14 -7.63 5.96
N PRO A 18 -3.13 -8.52 6.19
CA PRO A 18 -3.80 -9.20 5.09
C PRO A 18 -4.49 -8.26 4.10
N ALA A 19 -5.11 -7.18 4.57
CA ALA A 19 -5.76 -6.21 3.70
C ALA A 19 -4.76 -5.46 2.81
N ILE A 20 -3.62 -5.04 3.38
CA ILE A 20 -2.55 -4.38 2.61
C ILE A 20 -2.03 -5.34 1.53
N LEU A 21 -1.68 -6.57 1.90
CA LEU A 21 -1.18 -7.56 0.94
C LEU A 21 -2.22 -7.87 -0.14
N PHE A 22 -3.49 -7.99 0.22
CA PHE A 22 -4.58 -8.21 -0.73
C PHE A 22 -4.69 -7.08 -1.75
N VAL A 23 -4.67 -5.83 -1.28
CA VAL A 23 -4.75 -4.66 -2.14
C VAL A 23 -3.53 -4.57 -3.06
N ASP A 24 -2.33 -4.78 -2.52
CA ASP A 24 -1.08 -4.79 -3.30
C ASP A 24 -1.13 -5.84 -4.42
N VAL A 25 -1.44 -7.10 -4.08
CA VAL A 25 -1.57 -8.19 -5.05
C VAL A 25 -2.68 -7.92 -6.08
N PHE A 26 -3.77 -7.27 -5.68
CA PHE A 26 -4.83 -6.88 -6.60
C PHE A 26 -4.38 -5.80 -7.59
N ILE A 27 -3.61 -4.80 -7.15
CA ILE A 27 -3.02 -3.79 -8.04
C ILE A 27 -1.99 -4.43 -8.98
N ILE A 28 -1.14 -5.32 -8.48
CA ILE A 28 -0.21 -6.09 -9.33
C ILE A 28 -1.00 -6.86 -10.39
N PHE A 29 -2.06 -7.57 -10.00
CA PHE A 29 -2.93 -8.28 -10.92
C PHE A 29 -3.47 -7.34 -12.03
N LEU A 30 -3.97 -6.16 -11.66
CA LEU A 30 -4.44 -5.19 -12.65
C LEU A 30 -3.31 -4.73 -13.59
N ALA A 31 -2.13 -4.46 -13.05
CA ALA A 31 -0.96 -4.04 -13.83
C ALA A 31 -0.46 -5.12 -14.79
N ARG A 32 -0.46 -6.39 -14.37
CA ARG A 32 0.00 -7.54 -15.15
C ARG A 32 -0.96 -7.94 -16.27
N PHE A 33 -2.26 -7.93 -15.98
CA PHE A 33 -3.29 -8.43 -16.90
C PHE A 33 -3.95 -7.33 -17.74
N PHE A 34 -3.88 -6.06 -17.31
CA PHE A 34 -4.44 -4.92 -18.03
C PHE A 34 -3.39 -3.80 -18.25
N PRO A 35 -2.20 -4.11 -18.83
CA PRO A 35 -1.08 -3.18 -18.91
C PRO A 35 -1.34 -1.93 -19.75
N ALA A 36 -2.36 -1.94 -20.62
CA ALA A 36 -2.77 -0.77 -21.39
C ALA A 36 -3.30 0.38 -20.51
N PHE A 37 -3.82 0.07 -19.32
CA PHE A 37 -4.41 1.05 -18.40
C PHE A 37 -3.49 1.40 -17.23
N PHE A 38 -2.66 0.46 -16.77
CA PHE A 38 -1.93 0.58 -15.50
C PHE A 38 -0.40 0.49 -15.66
N GLY A 39 0.11 0.25 -16.87
CA GLY A 39 1.17 -0.74 -16.98
C GLY A 39 2.63 -0.31 -16.82
N LYS A 40 3.12 0.83 -17.33
CA LYS A 40 4.59 0.94 -17.47
C LYS A 40 5.33 1.10 -16.13
N PRO A 41 5.05 2.14 -15.32
CA PRO A 41 5.77 2.32 -14.06
C PRO A 41 5.61 1.11 -13.12
N ILE A 42 4.37 0.65 -12.92
CA ILE A 42 4.05 -0.44 -12.00
C ILE A 42 4.69 -1.77 -12.46
N ASN A 43 4.65 -2.13 -13.75
CA ASN A 43 5.32 -3.35 -14.19
C ASN A 43 6.84 -3.25 -14.06
N ASP A 44 7.44 -2.10 -14.38
CA ASP A 44 8.89 -1.92 -14.26
C ASP A 44 9.35 -2.12 -12.78
N TRP A 45 8.56 -1.62 -11.82
CA TRP A 45 8.77 -1.80 -10.37
C TRP A 45 8.86 -3.27 -9.97
N TYR A 46 7.83 -4.05 -10.31
CA TYR A 46 7.73 -5.44 -9.91
C TYR A 46 8.58 -6.39 -10.77
N ASP A 47 8.89 -6.02 -12.02
CA ASP A 47 9.83 -6.76 -12.88
C ASP A 47 11.26 -6.64 -12.36
N GLU A 48 11.65 -5.46 -11.85
CA GLU A 48 13.01 -5.25 -11.35
C GLU A 48 13.22 -5.78 -9.93
N PHE A 49 12.23 -5.62 -9.03
CA PHE A 49 12.42 -5.91 -7.61
C PHE A 49 11.59 -7.07 -7.06
N GLY A 50 10.60 -7.57 -7.80
CA GLY A 50 9.80 -8.73 -7.42
C GLY A 50 9.25 -8.64 -5.99
N LEU A 51 9.60 -9.62 -5.13
CA LEU A 51 9.14 -9.65 -3.74
C LEU A 51 9.70 -8.50 -2.89
N ALA A 52 10.85 -7.92 -3.25
CA ALA A 52 11.38 -6.78 -2.52
C ALA A 52 10.51 -5.53 -2.74
N ALA A 53 9.95 -5.34 -3.93
CA ALA A 53 8.93 -4.31 -4.20
C ALA A 53 7.70 -4.52 -3.33
N VAL A 54 7.14 -5.74 -3.31
CA VAL A 54 5.98 -6.09 -2.46
C VAL A 54 6.25 -5.80 -0.98
N LEU A 55 7.42 -6.18 -0.47
CA LEU A 55 7.78 -5.93 0.93
C LEU A 55 7.91 -4.43 1.23
N SER A 56 8.47 -3.65 0.30
CA SER A 56 8.55 -2.19 0.43
C SER A 56 7.16 -1.56 0.46
N ASP A 57 6.26 -1.94 -0.45
CA ASP A 57 4.92 -1.37 -0.57
C ASP A 57 4.05 -1.75 0.64
N VAL A 58 4.05 -3.03 1.02
CA VAL A 58 3.33 -3.51 2.22
C VAL A 58 3.89 -2.84 3.48
N GLY A 59 5.22 -2.75 3.59
CA GLY A 59 5.91 -2.16 4.73
C GLY A 59 5.58 -0.69 4.90
N ILE A 60 5.65 0.11 3.83
CA ILE A 60 5.41 1.54 3.95
C ILE A 60 3.94 1.88 4.23
N ILE A 61 3.00 1.14 3.62
CA ILE A 61 1.56 1.31 3.92
C ILE A 61 1.29 0.93 5.38
N ALA A 62 1.89 -0.16 5.89
CA ALA A 62 1.74 -0.56 7.28
C ALA A 62 2.27 0.51 8.25
N ILE A 63 3.44 1.11 7.96
CA ILE A 63 4.00 2.22 8.74
C ILE A 63 3.05 3.43 8.71
N GLY A 64 2.56 3.81 7.53
CA GLY A 64 1.61 4.92 7.37
C GLY A 64 0.32 4.71 8.18
N ILE A 65 -0.25 3.51 8.13
CA ILE A 65 -1.42 3.13 8.94
C ILE A 65 -1.07 3.14 10.44
N ALA A 66 0.09 2.65 10.87
CA ALA A 66 0.50 2.69 12.28
C ALA A 66 0.55 4.13 12.82
N ILE A 67 1.14 5.05 12.07
CA ILE A 67 1.20 6.47 12.42
C ILE A 67 -0.21 7.05 12.46
N THR A 68 -1.05 6.73 11.47
CA THR A 68 -2.45 7.19 11.42
C THR A 68 -3.24 6.70 12.62
N ARG A 69 -3.09 5.42 13.02
CA ARG A 69 -3.75 4.85 14.21
C ARG A 69 -3.36 5.62 15.46
N TYR A 70 -2.09 5.92 15.63
CA TYR A 70 -1.62 6.71 16.77
C TYR A 70 -2.23 8.12 16.76
N VAL A 71 -2.05 8.87 15.66
CA VAL A 71 -2.54 10.26 15.56
C VAL A 71 -4.06 10.32 15.69
N TYR A 72 -4.80 9.44 14.99
CA TYR A 72 -6.26 9.40 15.07
C TYR A 72 -6.73 9.10 16.49
N SER A 73 -6.13 8.10 17.14
CA SER A 73 -6.51 7.72 18.51
C SER A 73 -6.28 8.84 19.52
N VAL A 74 -5.14 9.53 19.44
CA VAL A 74 -4.76 10.56 20.41
C VAL A 74 -5.56 11.85 20.22
N PHE A 75 -5.83 12.26 18.98
CA PHE A 75 -6.37 13.59 18.71
C PHE A 75 -7.87 13.62 18.34
N PHE A 76 -8.41 12.54 17.77
CA PHE A 76 -9.73 12.54 17.15
C PHE A 76 -10.67 11.50 17.77
N LEU A 77 -10.17 10.31 18.14
CA LEU A 77 -11.02 9.20 18.55
C LEU A 77 -11.82 9.49 19.83
N GLU A 78 -11.23 10.17 20.82
CA GLU A 78 -11.92 10.52 22.07
C GLU A 78 -12.92 11.67 21.88
N LYS A 79 -12.62 12.64 21.00
CA LYS A 79 -13.46 13.82 20.77
C LYS A 79 -14.59 13.58 19.78
N ASP A 80 -14.25 13.02 18.62
CA ASP A 80 -15.14 12.92 17.46
C ASP A 80 -15.67 11.49 17.24
N GLY A 81 -15.09 10.52 17.95
CA GLY A 81 -15.41 9.11 17.78
C GLY A 81 -14.80 8.49 16.52
N TRP A 82 -15.28 7.29 16.18
CA TRP A 82 -14.80 6.55 15.02
C TRP A 82 -15.51 7.00 13.73
N SER A 83 -14.72 7.42 12.74
CA SER A 83 -15.16 7.69 11.37
C SER A 83 -14.15 7.10 10.39
N LEU A 84 -14.58 6.14 9.58
CA LEU A 84 -13.74 5.53 8.55
C LEU A 84 -13.21 6.57 7.57
N TRP A 85 -14.04 7.53 7.16
CA TRP A 85 -13.67 8.53 6.17
C TRP A 85 -12.67 9.55 6.70
N TYR A 86 -12.80 9.94 7.98
CA TYR A 86 -11.80 10.81 8.62
C TYR A 86 -10.48 10.09 8.82
N PHE A 87 -10.54 8.80 9.16
CA PHE A 87 -9.35 7.96 9.28
C PHE A 87 -8.62 7.80 7.94
N ILE A 88 -9.35 7.52 6.86
CA ILE A 88 -8.78 7.48 5.50
C ILE A 88 -8.20 8.84 5.12
N ALA A 89 -8.93 9.93 5.29
CA ALA A 89 -8.44 11.27 4.95
C ALA A 89 -7.16 11.63 5.71
N LEU A 90 -7.07 11.28 7.00
CA LEU A 90 -5.86 11.46 7.79
C LEU A 90 -4.71 10.58 7.28
N ALA A 91 -4.98 9.33 6.92
CA ALA A 91 -3.96 8.43 6.37
C ALA A 91 -3.39 8.92 5.05
N LEU A 92 -4.25 9.43 4.15
CA LEU A 92 -3.84 10.03 2.88
C LEU A 92 -2.99 11.29 3.10
N LEU A 93 -3.34 12.12 4.09
CA LEU A 93 -2.52 13.27 4.44
C LEU A 93 -1.14 12.85 4.96
N ILE A 94 -1.08 11.83 5.83
CA ILE A 94 0.17 11.29 6.36
C ILE A 94 1.02 10.67 5.24
N GLN A 95 0.41 9.91 4.32
CA GLN A 95 1.09 9.32 3.17
C GLN A 95 1.65 10.40 2.24
N LEU A 96 0.87 11.42 1.91
CA LEU A 96 1.36 12.52 1.07
C LEU A 96 2.55 13.25 1.71
N LEU A 97 2.49 13.52 3.03
CA LEU A 97 3.60 14.12 3.76
C LEU A 97 4.83 13.22 3.77
N HIS A 98 4.64 11.92 3.98
CA HIS A 98 5.71 10.93 3.89
C HIS A 98 6.38 10.98 2.52
N ASP A 99 5.62 10.96 1.43
CA ASP A 99 6.18 10.88 0.08
C ASP A 99 6.97 12.13 -0.30
N ILE A 100 6.49 13.30 0.11
CA ILE A 100 7.22 14.56 -0.05
C ILE A 100 8.54 14.49 0.72
N VAL A 101 8.50 14.08 2.00
CA VAL A 101 9.71 13.95 2.82
C VAL A 101 10.66 12.91 2.25
N PHE A 102 10.16 11.78 1.74
CA PHE A 102 10.96 10.73 1.13
C PHE A 102 11.62 11.20 -0.17
N ALA A 103 10.86 11.88 -1.05
CA ALA A 103 11.38 12.41 -2.30
C ALA A 103 12.53 13.40 -2.07
N TYR A 104 12.31 14.44 -1.28
CA TYR A 104 13.30 15.52 -1.07
C TYR A 104 14.37 15.18 -0.03
N GLY A 105 14.02 14.37 0.97
CA GLY A 105 14.90 14.02 2.09
C GLY A 105 15.80 12.81 1.80
N VAL A 106 15.36 11.87 0.96
CA VAL A 106 16.07 10.61 0.69
C VAL A 106 16.40 10.47 -0.79
N VAL A 107 15.40 10.46 -1.67
CA VAL A 107 15.57 10.11 -3.08
C VAL A 107 16.50 11.08 -3.81
N GLU A 108 16.30 12.39 -3.64
CA GLU A 108 17.16 13.42 -4.26
C GLU A 108 18.60 13.43 -3.72
N LYS A 109 18.82 12.95 -2.49
CA LYS A 109 20.13 13.04 -1.82
C LYS A 109 21.06 11.89 -2.17
N ILE A 110 20.52 10.74 -2.54
CA ILE A 110 21.31 9.57 -2.91
C ILE A 110 21.74 9.72 -4.38
N PRO A 111 23.04 9.71 -4.71
CA PRO A 111 23.48 9.82 -6.11
C PRO A 111 23.03 8.63 -6.95
N ALA A 112 22.90 8.82 -8.27
CA ALA A 112 22.56 7.73 -9.18
C ALA A 112 23.59 6.59 -9.15
N GLY A 113 23.14 5.35 -9.34
CA GLY A 113 23.97 4.14 -9.34
C GLY A 113 24.32 3.58 -7.97
N HIS A 114 23.83 4.19 -6.88
CA HIS A 114 24.11 3.73 -5.51
C HIS A 114 23.03 2.80 -4.96
N ASN A 115 21.79 2.90 -5.46
CA ASN A 115 20.68 2.07 -5.05
C ASN A 115 19.65 2.02 -6.19
N SER A 116 19.45 0.84 -6.78
CA SER A 116 18.58 0.64 -7.94
C SER A 116 17.13 1.03 -7.67
N MET A 117 16.61 0.75 -6.46
CA MET A 117 15.25 1.09 -6.07
C MET A 117 15.05 2.60 -6.02
N ILE A 118 16.01 3.33 -5.44
CA ILE A 118 16.01 4.80 -5.41
C ILE A 118 16.19 5.37 -6.81
N ASP A 119 16.98 4.74 -7.66
CA ASP A 119 17.17 5.18 -9.03
C ASP A 119 15.89 5.06 -9.86
N LEU A 120 15.12 3.98 -9.69
CA LEU A 120 13.80 3.85 -10.31
C LEU A 120 12.80 4.88 -9.75
N PHE A 121 12.84 5.19 -8.45
CA PHE A 121 12.06 6.28 -7.85
C PHE A 121 12.40 7.66 -8.44
N LYS A 122 13.67 7.93 -8.78
CA LYS A 122 14.04 9.20 -9.45
C LYS A 122 13.37 9.32 -10.81
N ASP A 123 13.24 8.22 -11.55
CA ASP A 123 12.59 8.22 -12.85
C ASP A 123 11.07 8.38 -12.73
N TYR A 124 10.49 7.82 -11.67
CA TYR A 124 9.09 8.03 -11.29
C TYR A 124 8.75 9.47 -10.96
N ILE A 125 9.60 10.16 -10.18
CA ILE A 125 9.42 11.58 -9.87
C ILE A 125 9.42 12.43 -11.16
N LYS A 126 10.30 12.10 -12.13
CA LYS A 126 10.32 12.80 -13.44
C LYS A 126 9.06 12.52 -14.28
N ALA A 127 8.46 11.34 -14.13
CA ALA A 127 7.27 10.93 -14.88
C ALA A 127 5.98 11.61 -14.39
N GLY A 128 5.98 12.23 -13.21
CA GLY A 128 4.90 13.10 -12.72
C GLY A 128 4.03 12.47 -11.62
N PRO A 129 2.94 13.15 -11.22
CA PRO A 129 2.23 12.89 -9.96
C PRO A 129 1.31 11.66 -9.98
N ALA A 130 1.23 10.92 -11.09
CA ALA A 130 0.32 9.78 -11.23
C ALA A 130 0.59 8.65 -10.20
N ILE A 131 1.82 8.56 -9.71
CA ILE A 131 2.24 7.58 -8.71
C ILE A 131 1.63 7.90 -7.34
N LEU A 132 1.61 9.18 -6.95
CA LEU A 132 0.97 9.63 -5.69
C LEU A 132 -0.51 9.25 -5.61
N VAL A 133 -1.22 9.27 -6.77
CA VAL A 133 -2.62 8.86 -6.86
C VAL A 133 -2.78 7.36 -6.64
N THR A 134 -1.88 6.57 -7.21
CA THR A 134 -1.88 5.10 -7.05
C THR A 134 -1.64 4.72 -5.59
N ASP A 135 -0.65 5.35 -4.95
CA ASP A 135 -0.32 5.12 -3.54
C ASP A 135 -1.48 5.51 -2.62
N SER A 136 -2.15 6.64 -2.90
CA SER A 136 -3.38 7.06 -2.20
C SER A 136 -4.50 6.02 -2.32
N ILE A 137 -4.72 5.47 -3.52
CA ILE A 137 -5.72 4.41 -3.75
C ILE A 137 -5.37 3.17 -2.93
N MET A 138 -4.09 2.78 -2.89
CA MET A 138 -3.63 1.61 -2.14
C MET A 138 -3.81 1.78 -0.63
N VAL A 139 -3.43 2.93 -0.06
CA VAL A 139 -3.61 3.22 1.36
C VAL A 139 -5.10 3.24 1.74
N GLY A 140 -5.92 4.00 1.00
CA GLY A 140 -7.36 4.10 1.27
C GLY A 140 -8.08 2.77 1.15
N SER A 141 -7.76 2.00 0.10
CA SER A 141 -8.34 0.66 -0.12
C SER A 141 -7.91 -0.32 0.96
N SER A 142 -6.64 -0.29 1.40
CA SER A 142 -6.14 -1.17 2.46
C SER A 142 -6.89 -0.96 3.77
N ILE A 143 -7.13 0.31 4.13
CA ILE A 143 -7.91 0.68 5.31
C ILE A 143 -9.36 0.21 5.18
N ALA A 144 -9.99 0.45 4.03
CA ALA A 144 -11.38 0.04 3.79
C ALA A 144 -11.55 -1.49 3.83
N VAL A 145 -10.64 -2.23 3.20
CA VAL A 145 -10.63 -3.70 3.21
C VAL A 145 -10.35 -4.22 4.62
N ALA A 146 -9.42 -3.64 5.37
CA ALA A 146 -9.17 -4.05 6.76
C ALA A 146 -10.40 -3.86 7.64
N ALA A 147 -11.10 -2.72 7.51
CA ALA A 147 -12.34 -2.46 8.24
C ALA A 147 -13.49 -3.41 7.84
N ALA A 148 -13.51 -3.86 6.57
CA ALA A 148 -14.46 -4.86 6.11
C ALA A 148 -14.11 -6.27 6.63
N MET A 149 -12.84 -6.68 6.56
CA MET A 149 -12.36 -7.96 7.09
C MET A 149 -12.61 -8.11 8.59
N LYS A 150 -12.43 -7.04 9.37
CA LYS A 150 -12.71 -7.03 10.82
C LYS A 150 -14.20 -7.23 11.16
N ASN A 151 -15.12 -6.93 10.24
CA ASN A 151 -16.54 -7.22 10.41
C ASN A 151 -16.93 -8.67 10.07
N MET A 152 -16.02 -9.41 9.42
CA MET A 152 -16.25 -10.81 9.04
C MET A 152 -15.70 -11.75 10.10
N ASP A 153 -16.08 -13.02 10.02
CA ASP A 153 -15.43 -14.04 10.82
C ASP A 153 -13.96 -14.17 10.42
N PHE A 154 -13.09 -14.36 11.41
CA PHE A 154 -11.65 -14.41 11.24
C PHE A 154 -11.20 -15.48 10.23
N HIS A 155 -11.94 -16.59 10.07
CA HIS A 155 -11.58 -17.61 9.08
C HIS A 155 -11.60 -17.09 7.64
N TYR A 156 -12.42 -16.08 7.31
CA TYR A 156 -12.40 -15.46 5.99
C TYR A 156 -11.12 -14.66 5.76
N THR A 157 -10.66 -13.92 6.77
CA THR A 157 -9.40 -13.16 6.71
C THR A 157 -8.21 -14.09 6.51
N VAL A 158 -8.13 -15.17 7.28
CA VAL A 158 -7.05 -16.17 7.16
C VAL A 158 -7.11 -16.86 5.79
N SER A 159 -8.29 -17.29 5.34
CA SER A 159 -8.43 -17.96 4.04
C SER A 159 -8.05 -17.03 2.88
N GLY A 160 -8.53 -15.78 2.93
CA GLY A 160 -8.20 -14.74 1.95
C GLY A 160 -6.71 -14.43 1.92
N PHE A 161 -6.08 -14.33 3.08
CA PHE A 161 -4.63 -14.13 3.20
C PHE A 161 -3.84 -15.27 2.55
N LEU A 162 -4.18 -16.53 2.85
CA LEU A 162 -3.50 -17.70 2.30
C LEU A 162 -3.62 -17.75 0.78
N VAL A 163 -4.82 -17.52 0.24
CA VAL A 163 -5.05 -17.47 -1.22
C VAL A 163 -4.27 -16.33 -1.85
N THR A 164 -4.28 -15.15 -1.23
CA THR A 164 -3.55 -13.96 -1.71
C THR A 164 -2.04 -14.20 -1.75
N ALA A 165 -1.47 -14.69 -0.66
CA ALA A 165 -0.03 -14.96 -0.55
C ALA A 165 0.42 -16.04 -1.55
N TYR A 166 -0.40 -17.07 -1.76
CA TYR A 166 -0.14 -18.08 -2.78
C TYR A 166 -0.22 -17.49 -4.20
N ALA A 167 -1.30 -16.77 -4.51
CA ALA A 167 -1.53 -16.17 -5.83
C ALA A 167 -0.48 -15.13 -6.20
N LEU A 168 0.04 -14.36 -5.22
CA LEU A 168 1.10 -13.37 -5.41
C LEU A 168 2.25 -13.95 -6.21
N SER A 169 2.73 -15.15 -5.85
CA SER A 169 3.87 -15.76 -6.53
C SER A 169 3.62 -15.94 -8.04
N TYR A 170 2.44 -16.42 -8.43
CA TYR A 170 2.10 -16.61 -9.85
C TYR A 170 1.83 -15.30 -10.57
N ILE A 171 1.13 -14.38 -9.92
CA ILE A 171 0.79 -13.07 -10.49
C ILE A 171 2.06 -12.26 -10.73
N LEU A 172 2.97 -12.23 -9.76
CA LEU A 172 4.21 -11.45 -9.83
C LEU A 172 5.07 -11.82 -11.05
N PHE A 173 5.11 -13.11 -11.40
CA PHE A 173 5.87 -13.63 -12.55
C PHE A 173 5.02 -13.77 -13.83
N THR A 174 3.78 -13.29 -13.83
CA THR A 174 2.94 -13.24 -15.04
C THR A 174 2.99 -11.84 -15.62
N ASN A 175 3.40 -11.70 -16.89
CA ASN A 175 3.30 -10.42 -17.60
C ASN A 175 2.80 -10.66 -19.04
N VAL A 176 1.57 -10.21 -19.30
CA VAL A 176 0.88 -10.41 -20.59
C VAL A 176 1.43 -9.48 -21.68
N ARG A 177 2.47 -8.66 -21.39
CA ARG A 177 3.26 -7.95 -22.41
C ARG A 177 4.05 -8.87 -23.34
N SER A 178 4.04 -10.18 -23.11
CA SER A 178 4.62 -11.14 -24.05
C SER A 178 3.85 -11.13 -25.38
N TYR A 179 4.53 -10.73 -26.45
CA TYR A 179 4.14 -10.64 -27.86
C TYR A 179 3.52 -9.32 -28.35
N LYS A 180 4.34 -8.27 -28.43
CA LYS A 180 4.49 -7.47 -29.67
C LYS A 180 5.96 -7.15 -29.91
#